data_AF-A0A0Q4LVB2-F1
#
_entry.id   AF-A0A0Q4LVB2-F1
#
_cell.length_a   1.000
_cell.length_b   1.000
_cell.length_c   1.000
_cell.angle_alpha   90.00
_cell.angle_beta   90.00
_cell.angle_gamma   90.00
#
_symmetry.space_group_name_H-M   'P 1'
#
loop_
_entity.id
_entity.type
_entity.pdbx_description
1 polymer ?
#
loop_
_entity_poly.entity_id
_entity_poly.type
_entity_poly.pdbx_seq_one_letter_code
_entity_poly.pdbx_strand_id
1 'polypeptide(L)'
;MEPPVGLWAKIELELDSKQNQVKQDKKKPVKLYLWMSVAASLVVVFGLVWLYAGRLQNKDLEIADVNEAYAQKEVHFTGLITEKRDSLAIFASANPELYKKFTADLAKLDEEYERLRLELPTSPNQTFVVKAMVKNREIQLQLLKQQLLIINQVDDYKKVNQI
;
A
#
# COMPACT_ATOMS: atom_id res chain seq x y z
N MET A 1 19.74 -1.25 87.90
CA MET A 1 20.16 -1.94 86.66
C MET A 1 20.24 -0.87 85.61
N GLU A 2 21.45 -0.42 85.31
CA GLU A 2 21.70 0.67 84.37
C GLU A 2 21.67 0.09 82.94
N PRO A 3 21.02 0.75 81.98
CA PRO A 3 20.95 0.25 80.63
C PRO A 3 22.35 0.15 80.00
N PRO A 4 22.61 -0.88 79.18
CA PRO A 4 23.94 -1.14 78.63
C PRO A 4 24.45 0.05 77.81
N VAL A 5 25.69 0.44 78.10
CA VAL A 5 26.44 1.52 77.46
C VAL A 5 26.52 1.28 75.94
N GLY A 6 25.77 2.07 75.17
CA GLY A 6 25.73 1.98 73.71
C GLY A 6 24.32 2.03 73.10
N LEU A 7 23.27 1.89 73.90
CA LEU A 7 21.88 2.04 73.43
C LEU A 7 21.62 3.41 72.79
N TRP A 8 22.12 4.49 73.40
CA TRP A 8 21.97 5.85 72.87
C TRP A 8 22.71 6.06 71.55
N ALA A 9 23.94 5.56 71.44
CA ALA A 9 24.72 5.66 70.21
C ALA A 9 24.06 4.92 69.03
N LYS A 10 23.42 3.78 69.30
CA LYS A 10 22.69 3.03 68.26
C LYS A 10 21.42 3.75 67.82
N ILE A 11 20.67 4.34 68.75
CA ILE A 11 19.46 5.12 68.44
C ILE A 11 19.82 6.36 67.63
N GLU A 12 20.89 7.07 67.99
CA GLU A 12 21.37 8.24 67.25
C GLU A 12 21.81 7.89 65.82
N LEU A 13 22.52 6.77 65.66
CA LEU A 13 22.91 6.24 64.34
C LEU A 13 21.69 5.81 63.48
N GLU A 14 20.68 5.21 64.10
CA GLU A 14 19.43 4.82 63.41
C GLU A 14 18.54 6.04 63.07
N LEU A 15 18.58 7.11 63.86
CA LEU A 15 17.87 8.36 63.59
C LEU A 15 18.52 9.16 62.47
N ASP A 16 19.85 9.29 62.46
CA ASP A 16 20.59 9.97 61.39
C ASP A 16 20.47 9.22 60.05
N SER A 17 20.46 7.88 60.06
CA SER A 17 20.25 7.10 58.84
C SER A 17 18.81 7.23 58.31
N LYS A 18 17.79 7.27 59.18
CA LYS A 18 16.39 7.56 58.77
C LYS A 18 16.20 9.00 58.28
N GLN A 19 16.83 9.99 58.90
CA GLN A 19 16.71 11.40 58.50
C GLN A 19 17.36 11.67 57.12
N ASN A 20 18.43 10.92 56.79
CA ASN A 20 19.07 10.99 55.47
C ASN A 20 18.30 10.23 54.37
N GLN A 21 17.53 9.19 54.71
CA GLN A 21 16.65 8.51 53.75
C GLN A 21 15.42 9.36 53.34
N VAL A 22 14.88 10.20 54.24
CA VAL A 22 13.71 11.05 53.94
C VAL A 22 14.04 12.22 52.98
N LYS A 23 15.31 12.60 52.84
CA LYS A 23 15.73 13.71 51.97
C LYS A 23 15.97 13.32 50.51
N GLN A 24 16.11 12.03 50.18
CA GLN A 24 16.46 11.58 48.83
C GLN A 24 15.27 11.09 47.97
N ASP A 25 14.06 10.99 48.52
CA ASP A 25 12.87 10.53 47.78
C ASP A 25 11.93 11.67 47.32
N LYS A 26 12.49 12.83 46.98
CA LYS A 26 11.75 13.87 46.24
C LYS A 26 12.00 13.73 44.75
N LYS A 27 11.39 12.71 44.12
CA LYS A 27 11.28 12.66 42.65
C LYS A 27 10.59 13.95 42.20
N LYS A 28 11.34 14.82 41.52
CA LYS A 28 10.82 16.09 40.99
C LYS A 28 9.62 15.78 40.09
N PRO A 29 8.46 16.45 40.24
CA PRO A 29 7.33 16.20 39.37
C PRO A 29 7.76 16.56 37.95
N VAL A 30 7.75 15.55 37.08
CA VAL A 30 8.04 15.76 35.67
C VAL A 30 6.96 16.70 35.15
N LYS A 31 7.36 17.87 34.65
CA LYS A 31 6.43 18.89 34.18
C LYS A 31 5.66 18.33 32.98
N LEU A 32 4.45 17.82 33.23
CA LEU A 32 3.59 17.15 32.24
C LEU A 32 3.33 18.03 31.00
N TYR A 33 3.30 19.36 31.19
CA TYR A 33 3.21 20.35 30.12
C TYR A 33 4.40 20.34 29.15
N LEU A 34 5.59 19.99 29.64
CA LEU A 34 6.80 19.90 28.81
C LEU A 34 6.73 18.67 27.89
N TRP A 35 6.16 17.56 28.36
CA TRP A 35 5.88 16.38 27.53
C TRP A 35 4.71 16.60 26.56
N MET A 36 3.66 17.31 26.98
CA MET A 36 2.57 17.73 26.09
C MET A 36 3.04 18.69 24.99
N SER A 37 3.98 19.59 25.28
CA SER A 37 4.55 20.51 24.28
C SER A 37 5.30 19.76 23.18
N VAL A 38 6.07 18.71 23.54
CA VAL A 38 6.81 17.90 22.57
C VAL A 38 5.86 17.04 21.72
N ALA A 39 4.82 16.46 22.33
CA ALA A 39 3.80 15.71 21.61
C ALA A 39 3.02 16.61 20.63
N ALA A 40 2.64 17.83 21.04
CA ALA A 40 1.93 18.78 20.20
C ALA A 40 2.78 19.22 19.00
N SER A 41 4.09 19.48 19.19
CA SER A 41 4.98 19.83 18.07
C SER A 41 5.10 18.69 17.05
N LEU A 42 5.13 17.44 17.50
CA LEU A 42 5.16 16.29 16.60
C LEU A 42 3.85 16.20 15.80
N VAL A 43 2.68 16.31 16.45
CA VAL A 43 1.38 16.27 15.76
C VAL A 43 1.23 17.40 14.75
N VAL A 44 1.69 18.62 15.07
CA VAL A 44 1.66 19.75 14.12
C VAL A 44 2.58 19.50 12.93
N VAL A 45 3.81 19.02 13.16
CA VAL A 45 4.74 18.70 12.06
C VAL A 45 4.19 17.58 11.19
N PHE A 46 3.68 16.50 11.78
CA PHE A 46 3.04 15.42 11.02
C PHE A 46 1.80 15.89 10.27
N GLY A 47 0.96 16.74 10.88
CA GLY A 47 -0.20 17.33 10.22
C GLY A 47 0.18 18.24 9.05
N LEU A 48 1.23 19.06 9.20
CA LEU A 48 1.76 19.90 8.13
C LEU A 48 2.40 19.07 7.02
N VAL A 49 3.19 18.04 7.36
CA VAL A 49 3.77 17.10 6.38
C VAL A 49 2.66 16.38 5.64
N TRP A 50 1.60 15.94 6.32
CA TRP A 50 0.48 15.26 5.67
C TRP A 50 -0.32 16.19 4.76
N LEU A 51 -0.56 17.43 5.20
CA LEU A 51 -1.25 18.45 4.40
C LEU A 51 -0.42 18.87 3.17
N TYR A 52 0.90 19.01 3.33
CA TYR A 52 1.81 19.34 2.22
C TYR A 52 1.98 18.16 1.25
N ALA A 53 2.06 16.92 1.76
CA ALA A 53 2.08 15.71 0.93
C ALA A 53 0.77 15.53 0.16
N GLY A 54 -0.38 15.82 0.77
CA GLY A 54 -1.68 15.82 0.09
C GLY A 54 -1.80 16.87 -1.00
N ARG A 55 -1.11 18.02 -0.88
CA ARG A 55 -1.05 19.06 -1.93
C ARG A 55 -0.08 18.74 -3.07
N LEU A 56 0.82 17.77 -2.91
CA LEU A 56 1.71 17.27 -3.95
C LEU A 56 1.05 16.20 -4.83
N GLN A 57 -0.24 15.91 -4.64
CA GLN A 57 -1.03 15.21 -5.64
C GLN A 57 -1.13 16.10 -6.88
N ASN A 58 -0.14 15.98 -7.77
CA ASN A 58 -0.30 16.35 -9.16
C ASN A 58 -1.61 15.69 -9.63
N LYS A 59 -2.55 16.48 -10.14
CA LYS A 59 -3.65 15.93 -10.93
C LYS A 59 -2.99 15.24 -12.12
N ASP A 60 -2.87 13.93 -12.05
CA ASP A 60 -2.48 13.12 -13.21
C ASP A 60 -3.46 13.47 -14.32
N LEU A 61 -2.94 13.86 -15.49
CA LEU A 61 -3.77 14.09 -16.66
C LEU A 61 -4.48 12.78 -17.00
N GLU A 62 -5.81 12.76 -16.91
CA GLU A 62 -6.59 11.55 -17.14
C GLU A 62 -7.05 11.45 -18.60
N ILE A 63 -7.41 10.23 -19.04
CA ILE A 63 -7.94 10.00 -20.38
C ILE A 63 -9.21 10.85 -20.64
N ALA A 64 -10.04 11.04 -19.61
CA ALA A 64 -11.26 11.85 -19.68
C ALA A 64 -10.97 13.33 -19.96
N ASP A 65 -9.84 13.85 -19.48
CA ASP A 65 -9.42 15.24 -19.72
C ASP A 65 -9.06 15.49 -21.19
N VAL A 66 -8.69 14.45 -21.93
CA VAL A 66 -8.29 14.52 -23.34
C VAL A 66 -9.42 14.11 -24.28
N ASN A 67 -10.12 13.02 -23.98
CA ASN A 67 -11.20 12.50 -24.81
C ASN A 67 -12.19 11.60 -24.04
N GLU A 68 -13.40 12.11 -23.85
CA GLU A 68 -14.50 11.43 -23.17
C GLU A 68 -14.88 10.06 -23.80
N ALA A 69 -14.94 9.98 -25.13
CA ALA A 69 -15.31 8.74 -25.81
C ALA A 69 -14.27 7.62 -25.63
N TYR A 70 -12.99 7.99 -25.53
CA TYR A 70 -11.93 7.03 -25.19
C TYR A 70 -11.95 6.67 -23.70
N ALA A 71 -12.29 7.60 -22.81
CA ALA A 71 -12.44 7.29 -21.38
C ALA A 71 -13.52 6.24 -21.13
N GLN A 72 -14.67 6.35 -21.80
CA GLN A 72 -15.73 5.34 -21.71
C GLN A 72 -15.29 3.96 -22.19
N LYS A 73 -14.50 3.90 -23.27
CA LYS A 73 -13.92 2.65 -23.77
C LYS A 73 -12.90 2.07 -22.79
N GLU A 74 -12.05 2.89 -22.19
CA GLU A 74 -11.08 2.46 -21.19
C GLU A 74 -11.79 1.79 -20.00
N VAL A 75 -12.81 2.45 -19.44
CA VAL A 75 -13.60 1.90 -18.32
C VAL A 75 -14.25 0.58 -18.73
N HIS A 76 -14.88 0.54 -19.90
CA HIS A 76 -15.53 -0.67 -20.40
C HIS A 76 -14.56 -1.83 -20.58
N PHE A 77 -13.42 -1.60 -21.25
CA PHE A 77 -12.41 -2.63 -21.47
C PHE A 77 -11.77 -3.09 -20.17
N THR A 78 -11.47 -2.18 -19.23
CA THR A 78 -10.90 -2.53 -17.93
C THR A 78 -11.85 -3.44 -17.14
N GLY A 79 -13.16 -3.18 -17.17
CA GLY A 79 -14.16 -4.05 -16.56
C GLY A 79 -14.13 -5.47 -17.15
N LEU A 80 -14.14 -5.57 -18.48
CA LEU A 80 -14.07 -6.86 -19.17
C LEU A 80 -12.74 -7.59 -18.94
N ILE A 81 -11.61 -6.88 -18.93
CA ILE A 81 -10.29 -7.45 -18.66
C ILE A 81 -10.26 -8.06 -17.26
N THR A 82 -10.80 -7.36 -16.27
CA THR A 82 -10.88 -7.84 -14.89
C THR A 82 -11.67 -9.14 -14.82
N GLU A 83 -12.88 -9.15 -15.39
CA GLU A 83 -13.73 -10.35 -15.45
C GLU A 83 -13.02 -11.54 -16.12
N LYS A 84 -12.31 -11.31 -17.23
CA LYS A 84 -11.58 -12.38 -17.94
C LYS A 84 -10.31 -12.82 -17.22
N ARG A 85 -9.62 -11.93 -16.50
CA ARG A 85 -8.48 -12.29 -15.64
C ARG A 85 -8.92 -13.20 -14.50
N ASP A 86 -10.05 -12.89 -13.87
CA ASP A 86 -10.64 -13.73 -12.83
C ASP A 86 -11.01 -15.11 -13.39
N SER A 87 -11.64 -15.13 -14.56
CA SER A 87 -11.96 -16.38 -15.27
C SER A 87 -10.71 -17.21 -15.54
N LEU A 88 -9.62 -16.56 -15.98
CA LEU A 88 -8.34 -17.22 -16.27
C LEU A 88 -7.67 -17.76 -15.00
N ALA A 89 -7.78 -17.04 -13.88
CA ALA A 89 -7.18 -17.40 -12.60
C ALA A 89 -7.78 -18.68 -12.01
N ILE A 90 -9.05 -18.99 -12.27
CA ILE A 90 -9.68 -20.26 -11.85
C ILE A 90 -8.90 -21.47 -12.40
N PHE A 91 -8.34 -21.36 -13.61
CA PHE A 91 -7.58 -22.43 -14.24
C PHE A 91 -6.11 -22.50 -13.77
N ALA A 92 -5.63 -21.50 -13.02
CA ALA A 92 -4.26 -21.47 -12.52
C ALA A 92 -3.95 -22.66 -11.60
N SER A 93 -4.92 -23.09 -10.80
CA SER A 93 -4.79 -24.26 -9.91
C SER A 93 -4.65 -25.57 -10.68
N ALA A 94 -5.26 -25.68 -11.87
CA ALA A 94 -5.21 -26.88 -12.69
C ALA A 94 -3.92 -26.95 -13.53
N ASN A 95 -3.40 -25.82 -13.99
CA ASN A 95 -2.15 -25.76 -14.75
C ASN A 95 -1.39 -24.43 -14.54
N PRO A 96 -0.53 -24.35 -13.51
CA PRO A 96 0.20 -23.13 -13.17
C PRO A 96 1.16 -22.66 -14.26
N GLU A 97 1.81 -23.59 -14.96
CA GLU A 97 2.76 -23.28 -16.04
C GLU A 97 2.05 -22.68 -17.26
N LEU A 98 0.88 -23.22 -17.61
CA LEU A 98 0.06 -22.68 -18.69
C LEU A 98 -0.44 -21.28 -18.35
N TYR A 99 -0.94 -21.08 -17.12
CA TYR A 99 -1.36 -19.78 -16.63
C TYR A 99 -0.22 -18.76 -16.73
N LYS A 100 0.98 -19.10 -16.23
CA LYS A 100 2.17 -18.24 -16.30
C LYS A 100 2.51 -17.85 -17.73
N LYS A 101 2.47 -18.79 -18.67
CA LYS A 101 2.70 -18.54 -20.09
C LYS A 101 1.67 -17.56 -20.66
N PHE A 102 0.39 -17.73 -20.32
CA PHE A 102 -0.70 -16.91 -20.81
C PHE A 102 -0.70 -15.49 -20.22
N THR A 103 -0.21 -15.32 -18.99
CA THR A 103 -0.10 -14.02 -18.33
C THR A 103 1.17 -13.24 -18.70
N ALA A 104 2.20 -13.90 -19.24
CA ALA A 104 3.47 -13.25 -19.53
C ALA A 104 3.34 -12.11 -20.56
N ASP A 105 2.54 -12.31 -21.61
CA ASP A 105 2.31 -11.27 -22.62
C ASP A 105 1.34 -10.17 -22.12
N LEU A 106 0.44 -10.51 -21.19
CA LEU A 106 -0.39 -9.50 -20.52
C LEU A 106 0.46 -8.54 -19.69
N ALA A 107 1.49 -9.05 -18.99
CA ALA A 107 2.38 -8.22 -18.20
C ALA A 107 3.14 -7.19 -19.07
N LYS A 108 3.55 -7.57 -20.29
CA LYS A 108 4.17 -6.64 -21.25
C LYS A 108 3.20 -5.56 -21.70
N LEU A 109 1.95 -5.94 -21.97
CA LEU A 109 0.91 -4.98 -22.34
C LEU A 109 0.61 -4.02 -21.18
N ASP A 110 0.59 -4.50 -19.94
CA ASP A 110 0.41 -3.64 -18.76
C ASP A 110 1.59 -2.65 -18.62
N GLU A 111 2.83 -3.10 -18.81
CA GLU A 111 4.01 -2.22 -18.79
C GLU A 111 3.93 -1.13 -19.88
N GLU A 112 3.52 -1.52 -21.10
CA GLU A 112 3.35 -0.56 -22.20
C GLU A 112 2.24 0.46 -21.90
N TYR A 113 1.12 0.03 -21.29
CA TYR A 113 0.08 0.95 -20.84
C TYR A 113 0.60 1.96 -19.82
N GLU A 114 1.34 1.51 -18.81
CA GLU A 114 1.92 2.41 -17.80
C GLU A 114 2.93 3.37 -18.41
N ARG A 115 3.72 2.93 -19.40
CA ARG A 115 4.61 3.82 -20.15
C ARG A 115 3.82 4.91 -20.87
N LEU A 116 2.74 4.55 -21.56
CA LEU A 116 1.87 5.52 -22.24
C LEU A 116 1.21 6.49 -21.25
N ARG A 117 0.78 6.00 -20.08
CA ARG A 117 0.23 6.83 -19.00
C ARG A 117 1.25 7.87 -18.53
N LEU A 118 2.50 7.48 -18.34
CA LEU A 118 3.58 8.39 -17.94
C LEU A 118 3.94 9.40 -19.04
N GLU A 119 3.83 9.00 -20.31
CA GLU A 119 4.09 9.88 -21.46
C GLU A 119 2.97 10.92 -21.64
N LEU A 120 1.71 10.55 -21.37
CA LEU A 120 0.51 11.34 -21.59
C LEU A 120 0.62 12.82 -21.16
N PRO A 121 1.01 13.17 -19.92
CA PRO A 121 1.10 14.58 -19.50
C PRO A 121 2.19 15.38 -20.22
N THR A 122 3.22 14.71 -20.76
CA THR A 122 4.37 15.34 -21.43
C THR A 122 4.28 15.31 -22.95
N SER A 123 3.35 14.54 -23.51
CA SER A 123 3.22 14.35 -24.94
C SER A 123 2.59 15.56 -25.62
N PRO A 124 3.16 16.07 -26.72
CA PRO A 124 2.52 17.12 -27.52
C PRO A 124 1.27 16.62 -28.25
N ASN A 125 1.10 15.30 -28.43
CA ASN A 125 -0.05 14.69 -29.09
C ASN A 125 -0.78 13.72 -28.14
N GLN A 126 -1.38 14.29 -27.11
CA GLN A 126 -2.09 13.57 -26.05
C GLN A 126 -3.19 12.65 -26.59
N THR A 127 -3.92 13.09 -27.63
CA THR A 127 -4.97 12.28 -28.28
C THR A 127 -4.42 10.99 -28.89
N PHE A 128 -3.22 11.03 -29.48
CA PHE A 128 -2.58 9.82 -30.00
C PHE A 128 -2.15 8.87 -28.89
N VAL A 129 -1.61 9.41 -27.79
CA VAL A 129 -1.25 8.61 -26.60
C VAL A 129 -2.49 7.94 -26.01
N VAL A 130 -3.58 8.69 -25.79
CA VAL A 130 -4.85 8.13 -25.33
C VAL A 130 -5.38 7.04 -26.25
N LYS A 131 -5.34 7.25 -27.56
CA LYS A 131 -5.74 6.22 -28.53
C LYS A 131 -4.90 4.96 -28.38
N ALA A 132 -3.60 5.09 -28.17
CA ALA A 132 -2.69 3.96 -27.95
C ALA A 132 -2.99 3.25 -26.62
N MET A 133 -3.29 3.99 -25.54
CA MET A 133 -3.69 3.43 -24.24
C MET A 133 -4.94 2.56 -24.36
N VAL A 134 -6.00 3.09 -24.98
CA VAL A 134 -7.24 2.34 -25.21
C VAL A 134 -7.00 1.14 -26.14
N LYS A 135 -6.12 1.30 -27.15
CA LYS A 135 -5.76 0.20 -28.04
C LYS A 135 -5.03 -0.92 -27.28
N ASN A 136 -4.16 -0.58 -26.33
CA ASN A 136 -3.50 -1.56 -25.48
C ASN A 136 -4.54 -2.37 -24.69
N ARG A 137 -5.53 -1.73 -24.05
CA ARG A 137 -6.64 -2.45 -23.38
C ARG A 137 -7.44 -3.34 -24.32
N GLU A 138 -7.73 -2.88 -25.52
CA GLU A 138 -8.41 -3.70 -26.53
C GLU A 138 -7.61 -4.99 -26.84
N ILE A 139 -6.28 -4.87 -27.00
CA ILE A 139 -5.39 -6.01 -27.26
C ILE A 139 -5.34 -6.94 -26.05
N GLN A 140 -5.22 -6.41 -24.82
CA GLN A 140 -5.26 -7.23 -23.59
C GLN A 140 -6.54 -8.07 -23.52
N LEU A 141 -7.69 -7.44 -23.81
CA LEU A 141 -8.98 -8.12 -23.81
C LEU A 141 -9.07 -9.21 -24.89
N GLN A 142 -8.59 -8.93 -26.11
CA GLN A 142 -8.56 -9.90 -27.21
C GLN A 142 -7.69 -11.11 -26.85
N LEU A 143 -6.50 -10.86 -26.30
CA LEU A 143 -5.60 -11.90 -25.85
C LEU A 143 -6.27 -12.78 -24.78
N LEU A 144 -6.85 -12.18 -23.74
CA LEU A 144 -7.58 -12.92 -22.69
C LEU A 144 -8.71 -13.79 -23.25
N LYS A 145 -9.51 -13.26 -24.18
CA LYS A 145 -10.57 -14.03 -24.85
C LYS A 145 -10.01 -15.23 -25.61
N GLN A 146 -8.90 -15.04 -26.33
CA GLN A 146 -8.25 -16.12 -27.07
C GLN A 146 -7.69 -17.20 -26.12
N GLN A 147 -7.03 -16.80 -25.03
CA GLN A 147 -6.50 -17.74 -24.04
C GLN A 147 -7.61 -18.60 -23.42
N LEU A 148 -8.72 -17.97 -23.02
CA LEU A 148 -9.87 -18.68 -22.46
C LEU A 148 -10.54 -19.62 -23.48
N LEU A 149 -10.59 -19.22 -24.76
CA LEU A 149 -11.10 -20.08 -25.82
C LEU A 149 -10.24 -21.35 -25.97
N ILE A 150 -8.92 -21.21 -25.94
CA ILE A 150 -7.99 -22.35 -26.02
C ILE A 150 -8.20 -23.29 -24.83
N ILE A 151 -8.35 -22.75 -23.62
CA ILE A 151 -8.61 -23.55 -22.41
C ILE A 151 -9.89 -24.37 -22.57
N ASN A 152 -11.00 -23.73 -22.96
CA ASN A 152 -12.27 -24.40 -23.15
C ASN A 152 -12.20 -25.52 -24.20
N GLN A 153 -11.55 -25.26 -25.34
CA GLN A 153 -11.38 -26.26 -26.39
C GLN A 153 -10.56 -27.48 -25.93
N VAL A 154 -9.49 -27.25 -25.17
CA VAL A 154 -8.65 -28.32 -24.64
C VAL A 154 -9.40 -29.14 -23.59
N ASP A 155 -10.18 -28.50 -22.72
CA ASP A 155 -10.98 -29.18 -21.71
C ASP A 155 -12.09 -30.02 -22.34
N ASP A 156 -12.78 -29.51 -23.36
CA ASP A 156 -13.80 -30.25 -24.10
C ASP A 156 -13.20 -31.47 -24.82
N TYR A 157 -12.03 -31.32 -25.45
CA TYR A 157 -11.33 -32.42 -26.11
C TYR A 157 -10.93 -33.53 -25.13
N LYS A 158 -10.49 -33.18 -23.91
CA LYS A 158 -10.16 -34.18 -22.87
C LYS A 158 -11.38 -34.94 -22.38
N LYS A 159 -12.53 -34.28 -22.21
CA LYS A 159 -13.77 -34.93 -21.79
C LYS A 159 -14.28 -35.94 -22.82
N VAL A 160 -14.20 -35.61 -24.11
CA VAL A 160 -14.70 -36.47 -25.19
C VAL A 160 -13.84 -37.72 -25.38
N ASN A 161 -12.51 -37.61 -25.23
CA ASN A 161 -11.58 -38.73 -25.46
C ASN A 161 -11.25 -39.55 -24.20
N GLN A 162 -11.87 -39.26 -23.07
CA GLN A 162 -11.79 -40.07 -21.85
C GLN A 162 -12.99 -41.03 -21.70
N ILE A 163 -13.76 -41.24 -22.77
CA ILE A 163 -14.86 -42.21 -22.87
C ILE A 163 -14.38 -43.43 -23.67
#